data_AF-A0A433YCJ8-F1
#
_entry.id   AF-A0A433YCJ8-F1
#
_cell.length_a   1.000
_cell.length_b   1.000
_cell.length_c   1.000
_cell.angle_alpha   90.00
_cell.angle_beta   90.00
_cell.angle_gamma   90.00
#
_symmetry.space_group_name_H-M   'P 1'
#
loop_
_entity.id
_entity.type
_entity.pdbx_description
1 polymer ?
#
loop_
_entity_poly.entity_id
_entity_poly.type
_entity_poly.pdbx_seq_one_letter_code
_entity_poly.pdbx_strand_id
1 'polypeptide(L)'
;MSYQDKLFLIISLSVIILSIIGTVIYRHNRLKHQINEPPSGFQKTNEIFIDPTTGIKQQVWYNPKSGERYYKNIDESNRSK
;
A
#
# COMPACT_ATOMS: atom_id res chain seq x y z
N MET A 1 32.01 -32.27 -9.10
CA MET A 1 30.65 -31.94 -8.64
C MET A 1 29.67 -32.61 -9.58
N SER A 2 28.90 -33.56 -9.07
CA SER A 2 27.96 -34.36 -9.87
C SER A 2 26.89 -33.47 -10.51
N TYR A 3 26.32 -33.89 -11.63
CA TYR A 3 25.23 -33.15 -12.28
C TYR A 3 24.05 -32.93 -11.33
N GLN A 4 23.78 -33.93 -10.49
CA GLN A 4 22.77 -33.86 -9.44
C GLN A 4 23.07 -32.74 -8.45
N ASP A 5 24.31 -32.62 -7.96
CA ASP A 5 24.73 -31.56 -7.03
C ASP A 5 24.54 -30.16 -7.62
N LYS A 6 24.82 -30.00 -8.92
CA LYS A 6 24.62 -28.73 -9.63
C LYS A 6 23.15 -28.37 -9.74
N LEU A 7 22.29 -29.34 -10.04
CA LEU A 7 20.84 -29.14 -10.08
C LEU A 7 20.29 -28.75 -8.71
N PHE A 8 20.70 -29.45 -7.64
CA PHE A 8 20.31 -29.10 -6.28
C PHE A 8 20.74 -27.68 -5.89
N LEU A 9 21.95 -27.27 -6.26
CA LEU A 9 22.41 -25.90 -6.03
C LEU A 9 21.57 -24.85 -6.78
N ILE A 10 21.27 -25.09 -8.06
CA ILE A 10 20.47 -24.15 -8.85
C ILE A 10 19.04 -24.05 -8.30
N ILE A 11 18.44 -25.19 -7.91
CA ILE A 11 17.08 -25.22 -7.36
C ILE A 11 17.04 -24.53 -5.99
N SER A 12 17.99 -24.83 -5.10
CA SER A 12 18.04 -24.18 -3.77
C SER A 12 18.25 -22.66 -3.89
N LEU A 13 19.14 -22.21 -4.78
CA LEU A 13 19.38 -20.79 -5.02
C LEU A 13 18.13 -20.10 -5.60
N SER A 14 17.44 -20.74 -6.54
CA SER A 14 16.23 -20.17 -7.14
C SER A 14 15.07 -20.06 -6.15
N VAL A 15 14.90 -21.04 -5.24
CA VAL A 15 13.91 -20.96 -4.15
C VAL A 15 14.22 -19.79 -3.21
N ILE A 16 15.48 -19.59 -2.83
CA ILE A 16 15.89 -18.47 -1.98
C ILE A 16 15.59 -17.13 -2.67
N ILE A 17 15.96 -17.00 -3.95
CA ILE A 17 15.72 -15.78 -4.73
C ILE A 17 14.22 -15.49 -4.82
N LEU A 18 13.39 -16.49 -5.15
CA LEU A 18 11.94 -16.33 -5.23
C LEU A 18 11.33 -15.94 -3.88
N SER A 19 11.82 -16.50 -2.78
CA SER A 19 11.36 -16.17 -1.42
C SER A 19 11.67 -14.72 -1.05
N ILE A 20 12.88 -14.23 -1.39
CA ILE A 20 13.27 -12.83 -1.18
C ILE A 20 12.41 -11.90 -2.03
N ILE A 21 12.27 -12.19 -3.33
CA ILE A 21 11.46 -11.37 -4.25
C ILE A 21 10.01 -11.30 -3.77
N GLY A 22 9.40 -12.44 -3.44
CA GLY A 22 8.04 -12.51 -2.92
C GLY A 22 7.86 -11.68 -1.66
N THR A 23 8.81 -11.75 -0.73
CA THR A 23 8.79 -10.97 0.52
C THR A 23 8.91 -9.47 0.26
N VAL A 24 9.82 -9.06 -0.64
CA VAL A 24 10.01 -7.64 -0.98
C VAL A 24 8.77 -7.06 -1.66
N ILE A 25 8.20 -7.77 -2.64
CA ILE A 25 6.97 -7.34 -3.34
C ILE A 25 5.80 -7.26 -2.36
N TYR A 26 5.59 -8.27 -1.51
CA TYR A 26 4.53 -8.27 -0.52
C TYR A 26 4.67 -7.10 0.46
N ARG A 27 5.87 -6.87 0.98
CA ARG A 27 6.14 -5.77 1.92
C ARG A 27 5.93 -4.41 1.26
N HIS A 28 6.40 -4.23 0.03
CA HIS A 28 6.23 -2.99 -0.74
C HIS A 28 4.75 -2.69 -1.00
N ASN A 29 3.99 -3.69 -1.45
CA ASN A 29 2.56 -3.52 -1.72
C ASN A 29 1.77 -3.27 -0.43
N ARG A 30 2.07 -3.97 0.67
CA ARG A 30 1.43 -3.74 1.97
C ARG A 30 1.64 -2.31 2.47
N LEU A 31 2.86 -1.78 2.37
CA LEU A 31 3.16 -0.41 2.78
C LEU A 31 2.45 0.62 1.88
N LYS A 32 2.36 0.35 0.56
CA LYS A 32 1.60 1.20 -0.37
C LYS A 32 0.10 1.22 -0.10
N HIS A 33 -0.51 0.09 0.25
CA HIS A 33 -1.94 0.02 0.56
C HIS A 33 -2.29 0.72 1.88
N GLN A 34 -1.44 0.62 2.91
CA GLN A 34 -1.68 1.31 4.19
C GLN A 34 -1.68 2.84 4.07
N ILE A 35 -0.93 3.40 3.13
CA ILE A 35 -0.87 4.86 2.92
C ILE A 35 -2.06 5.33 2.08
N ASN A 36 -2.63 4.47 1.24
CA ASN A 36 -3.57 4.88 0.20
C ASN A 36 -5.01 4.45 0.40
N GLU A 37 -5.31 3.55 1.31
CA GLU A 37 -6.69 3.12 1.55
C GLU A 37 -7.17 3.67 2.88
N PRO A 38 -8.33 4.36 2.91
CA PRO A 38 -8.93 4.74 4.17
C PRO A 38 -9.30 3.46 4.95
N PRO A 39 -9.37 3.53 6.28
CA PRO A 39 -9.72 2.37 7.09
C PRO A 39 -11.04 1.74 6.63
N SER A 40 -11.18 0.43 6.85
CA SER A 40 -12.41 -0.29 6.48
C SER A 40 -13.65 0.34 7.13
N GLY A 41 -14.68 0.63 6.32
CA GLY A 41 -15.94 1.22 6.79
C GLY A 41 -16.07 2.72 6.56
N PHE A 42 -15.01 3.38 6.09
CA PHE A 42 -15.07 4.76 5.66
C PHE A 42 -15.61 4.88 4.23
N GLN A 43 -16.58 5.78 4.03
CA GLN A 43 -17.20 6.08 2.75
C GLN A 43 -16.71 7.43 2.24
N LYS A 44 -16.39 7.51 0.95
CA LYS A 44 -15.96 8.75 0.32
C LYS A 44 -17.13 9.74 0.29
N THR A 45 -16.91 10.94 0.81
CA THR A 45 -17.90 12.03 0.72
C THR A 45 -17.60 12.93 -0.47
N ASN A 46 -18.53 13.83 -0.82
CA ASN A 46 -18.28 14.86 -1.84
C ASN A 46 -17.58 16.10 -1.26
N GLU A 47 -17.16 16.05 0.01
CA GLU A 47 -16.51 17.16 0.71
C GLU A 47 -15.00 17.14 0.49
N ILE A 48 -14.45 18.31 0.17
CA ILE A 48 -13.01 18.56 0.09
C ILE A 48 -12.66 19.59 1.16
N PHE A 49 -11.79 19.22 2.08
CA PHE A 49 -11.21 20.12 3.06
C PHE A 49 -9.94 20.74 2.51
N ILE A 50 -9.71 22.02 2.77
CA ILE A 50 -8.48 22.72 2.41
C ILE A 50 -7.90 23.23 3.72
N ASP A 51 -6.71 22.72 4.08
CA ASP A 51 -6.03 23.19 5.28
C ASP A 51 -5.63 24.67 5.10
N PRO A 52 -6.10 25.60 5.95
CA PRO A 52 -5.78 27.02 5.81
C PRO A 52 -4.30 27.34 6.05
N THR A 53 -3.56 26.45 6.72
CA THR A 53 -2.15 26.65 7.09
C THR A 53 -1.21 26.21 5.97
N THR A 54 -1.58 25.14 5.25
CA THR A 54 -0.71 24.50 4.24
C THR A 54 -1.26 24.60 2.81
N GLY A 55 -2.54 24.89 2.64
CA GLY A 55 -3.24 24.90 1.36
C GLY A 55 -3.48 23.50 0.77
N ILE A 56 -3.16 22.43 1.49
CA ILE A 56 -3.28 21.06 1.01
C ILE A 56 -4.76 20.66 0.91
N LYS A 57 -5.16 20.12 -0.24
CA LYS A 57 -6.52 19.61 -0.46
C LYS A 57 -6.64 18.19 0.07
N GLN A 58 -7.62 17.96 0.93
CA GLN A 58 -7.90 16.70 1.58
C GLN A 58 -9.31 16.21 1.25
N GLN A 59 -9.39 14.98 0.76
CA GLN A 59 -10.64 14.26 0.57
C GLN A 59 -11.17 13.83 1.93
N VAL A 60 -12.41 14.20 2.24
CA VAL A 60 -13.08 13.79 3.48
C VAL A 60 -13.78 12.45 3.26
N TRP A 61 -13.58 11.54 4.21
CA TRP A 61 -14.25 10.25 4.31
C TRP A 61 -15.03 10.18 5.61
N TYR A 62 -16.19 9.54 5.59
CA TYR A 62 -17.08 9.43 6.75
C TYR A 62 -17.38 7.96 7.08
N ASN A 63 -17.32 7.61 8.36
CA ASN A 63 -17.74 6.29 8.83
C ASN A 63 -19.15 6.37 9.43
N PRO A 64 -20.19 5.82 8.78
CA PRO A 64 -21.56 5.89 9.28
C PRO A 64 -21.81 5.08 10.56
N LYS A 65 -20.90 4.15 10.91
CA LYS A 65 -21.04 3.34 12.13
C LYS A 65 -20.49 4.06 13.37
N SER A 66 -19.35 4.74 13.26
CA SER A 66 -18.71 5.44 14.38
C SER A 66 -18.98 6.95 14.42
N GLY A 67 -19.40 7.54 13.30
CA GLY A 67 -19.52 8.99 13.14
C GLY A 67 -18.18 9.71 12.88
N GLU A 68 -17.09 8.97 12.75
CA GLU A 68 -15.74 9.53 12.58
C GLU A 68 -15.51 10.05 11.16
N ARG A 69 -14.61 11.04 11.06
CA ARG A 69 -14.13 11.61 9.80
C ARG A 69 -12.65 11.30 9.61
N TYR A 70 -12.29 10.91 8.41
CA TYR A 70 -10.92 10.67 8.00
C TYR A 70 -10.54 11.59 6.83
N TYR A 71 -9.40 12.26 6.96
CA TYR A 71 -8.91 13.22 5.98
C TYR A 71 -7.75 12.61 5.22
N LYS A 72 -7.85 12.53 3.89
CA LYS A 72 -6.80 11.98 3.04
C LYS A 72 -6.32 13.02 2.03
N ASN A 73 -5.02 13.26 1.94
CA ASN A 73 -4.46 14.19 0.94
C ASN A 73 -4.79 13.74 -0.49
N ILE A 74 -5.31 14.66 -1.31
CA ILE A 74 -5.66 14.40 -2.72
C ILE A 74 -4.41 14.30 -3.58
N ASP A 75 -3.37 15.09 -3.28
CA ASP A 75 -2.13 15.11 -4.06
C ASP A 75 -1.36 13.78 -3.99
N GLU A 76 -1.45 13.05 -2.87
CA GLU A 76 -0.93 11.69 -2.75
C GLU A 76 -1.72 10.69 -3.61
N SER A 77 -3.02 10.90 -3.78
CA SER A 77 -3.87 9.99 -4.56
C SER A 77 -3.66 10.11 -6.08
N ASN A 78 -3.31 11.29 -6.59
CA ASN A 78 -3.07 11.50 -8.02
C ASN A 78 -1.68 11.03 -8.48
N ARG A 79 -0.70 10.87 -7.58
CA ARG A 79 0.62 10.30 -7.92
C ARG A 79 0.62 8.78 -8.09
N SER A 80 -0.49 8.10 -7.80
CA SER A 80 -0.60 6.64 -7.90
C SER A 80 -1.44 6.15 -9.10
N LYS A 81 -1.89 7.04 -9.98
CA LYS A 81 -2.52 6.71 -11.27
C LYS A 81 -1.47 6.75 -12.39
#